data_AF-A0A3C0TSE9-F1
#
_entry.id   AF-A0A3C0TSE9-F1
#
_cell.length_a   1.000
_cell.length_b   1.000
_cell.length_c   1.000
_cell.angle_alpha   90.00
_cell.angle_beta   90.00
_cell.angle_gamma   90.00
#
_symmetry.space_group_name_H-M   'P 1'
#
loop_
_entity.id
_entity.type
_entity.pdbx_description
1 polymer ?
#
loop_
_entity_poly.entity_id
_entity_poly.type
_entity_poly.pdbx_seq_one_letter_code
_entity_poly.pdbx_strand_id
1 'polypeptide(L)' 'MPVRLRKLLGMLILLVWMLVYTIVCVFASLHWLPDSHLARLIFFPLAGIVWVFPLKPLFVWMQE' A
#
# COMPACT_ATOMS: atom_id res chain seq x y z
N MET A 1 -14.89 7.99 -18.66
CA MET A 1 -14.12 6.86 -19.24
C MET A 1 -14.95 5.59 -19.13
N PRO A 2 -14.92 4.67 -20.10
CA PRO A 2 -15.64 3.40 -19.97
C PRO A 2 -15.18 2.65 -18.71
N VAL A 3 -16.11 2.04 -17.98
CA VAL A 3 -15.87 1.34 -16.70
C VAL A 3 -14.74 0.31 -16.82
N ARG A 4 -14.66 -0.39 -17.96
CA ARG A 4 -13.59 -1.37 -18.25
C ARG A 4 -12.19 -0.76 -18.22
N LEU A 5 -12.02 0.45 -18.76
CA LEU A 5 -10.72 1.14 -18.78
C LEU A 5 -10.34 1.66 -17.40
N ARG A 6 -11.31 2.18 -16.63
CA ARG A 6 -11.09 2.60 -15.24
C ARG A 6 -10.66 1.44 -14.35
N LYS A 7 -11.23 0.26 -14.54
CA LYS A 7 -10.79 -0.96 -13.83
C LYS A 7 -9.36 -1.36 -14.19
N LEU A 8 -8.99 -1.32 -15.46
CA LEU A 8 -7.62 -1.62 -15.90
C LEU A 8 -6.60 -0.63 -15.31
N LEU A 9 -6.88 0.68 -15.40
CA LEU A 9 -6.02 1.71 -14.83
C LEU A 9 -5.97 1.63 -13.31
N GLY A 10 -7.11 1.39 -12.66
CA GLY A 10 -7.19 1.22 -11.21
C GLY A 10 -6.32 0.05 -10.72
N MET A 11 -6.32 -1.08 -11.43
CA MET A 11 -5.42 -2.20 -11.15
C MET A 11 -3.95 -1.81 -11.33
N LEU A 12 -3.60 -1.06 -12.37
CA LEU A 12 -2.23 -0.60 -12.59
C LEU A 12 -1.77 0.35 -11.47
N ILE A 13 -2.63 1.30 -11.08
CA ILE A 13 -2.39 2.22 -9.97
C ILE A 13 -2.22 1.46 -8.66
N LEU A 14 -3.04 0.43 -8.40
CA LEU A 14 -2.92 -0.44 -7.23
C LEU A 14 -1.55 -1.13 -7.18
N LEU A 15 -1.09 -1.67 -8.30
CA LEU A 15 0.22 -2.33 -8.38
C LEU A 15 1.37 -1.35 -8.12
N VAL A 16 1.34 -0.17 -8.74
CA VAL A 16 2.35 0.87 -8.53
C VAL A 16 2.34 1.35 -7.09
N TRP A 17 1.15 1.59 -6.52
CA TRP A 17 0.99 1.99 -5.13
C TRP A 17 1.57 0.96 -4.16
N MET A 18 1.26 -0.32 -4.36
CA MET A 18 1.79 -1.41 -3.55
C MET A 18 3.31 -1.51 -3.65
N LEU A 19 3.87 -1.36 -4.86
CA LEU A 19 5.31 -1.35 -5.07
C LEU A 19 6.00 -0.20 -4.31
N VAL A 20 5.50 1.02 -4.47
CA VAL A 20 6.07 2.21 -3.80
C VAL A 20 5.94 2.07 -2.27
N TYR A 21 4.78 1.65 -1.78
CA TYR A 21 4.53 1.51 -0.34
C TYR A 21 5.44 0.45 0.31
N THR A 22 5.62 -0.70 -0.34
CA THR A 22 6.49 -1.77 0.17
C THR A 22 7.94 -1.33 0.22
N ILE A 23 8.43 -0.63 -0.81
CA ILE A 23 9.77 -0.02 -0.81
C ILE A 23 9.91 0.93 0.39
N VAL A 24 8.96 1.84 0.60
CA VAL A 24 8.97 2.77 1.74
C VAL A 24 9.01 2.02 3.07
N CYS A 25 8.25 0.94 3.23
CA CYS A 25 8.25 0.13 4.44
C CYS A 25 9.59 -0.58 4.68
N VAL A 26 10.23 -1.09 3.63
CA VAL A 26 11.57 -1.70 3.73
C VAL A 26 12.60 -0.66 4.15
N PHE A 27 12.62 0.51 3.52
CA PHE A 27 13.52 1.60 3.91
C PHE A 27 13.26 2.06 5.35
N ALA A 28 12.00 2.21 5.75
CA ALA A 28 11.64 2.55 7.11
C ALA A 28 12.11 1.49 8.12
N SER A 29 11.97 0.20 7.77
CA SER A 29 12.45 -0.90 8.60
C SER A 29 13.97 -0.94 8.73
N LEU A 30 14.72 -0.51 7.70
CA LEU A 30 16.18 -0.52 7.71
C LEU A 30 16.79 0.67 8.46
N HIS A 31 16.16 1.85 8.36
CA HIS A 31 16.74 3.10 8.89
C HIS A 31 16.14 3.59 10.21
N TRP A 32 14.87 3.32 10.48
CA TRP A 32 14.16 3.88 11.63
C TRP A 32 13.73 2.85 12.66
N LEU A 33 13.70 1.56 12.30
CA LEU A 33 13.23 0.53 13.22
C LEU A 33 14.38 0.05 14.11
N PRO A 34 14.22 0.08 15.44
CA PRO A 34 15.25 -0.40 16.36
C PRO A 34 15.45 -1.91 16.18
N ASP A 35 16.66 -2.39 16.48
CA ASP A 35 17.06 -3.80 16.32
C ASP A 35 16.47 -4.67 17.44
N SER A 36 15.14 -4.76 17.45
CA SER A 36 14.36 -5.51 18.42
C SER A 36 13.31 -6.35 17.69
N HIS A 37 13.17 -7.60 18.12
CA HIS A 37 12.19 -8.52 17.53
C HIS A 37 10.76 -8.03 17.73
N LEU A 38 10.45 -7.40 18.86
CA LEU A 38 9.13 -6.84 19.15
C LEU A 38 8.77 -5.69 18.21
N ALA A 39 9.71 -4.78 17.90
CA ALA A 39 9.42 -3.68 16.97
C ALA A 39 9.11 -4.21 15.57
N ARG A 40 9.86 -5.19 15.07
CA ARG A 40 9.57 -5.86 13.78
C ARG A 40 8.21 -6.56 13.81
N LEU A 41 7.91 -7.27 14.91
CA LEU A 41 6.67 -8.03 15.05
C LEU A 41 5.43 -7.13 15.06
N ILE A 42 5.52 -5.91 15.56
CA ILE A 42 4.42 -4.94 15.55
C ILE A 42 4.39 -4.14 14.23
N PHE A 43 5.55 -3.74 13.71
CA PHE A 43 5.66 -2.89 12.54
C PHE A 43 5.10 -3.53 11.28
N PHE A 44 5.48 -4.78 10.97
CA PHE A 44 5.07 -5.42 9.72
C PHE A 44 3.55 -5.68 9.62
N PRO A 45 2.86 -6.16 10.66
CA PRO A 45 1.40 -6.27 10.64
C PRO A 45 0.69 -4.92 10.47
N LEU A 46 1.15 -3.88 11.17
CA LEU A 46 0.57 -2.54 11.03
C LEU A 46 0.79 -1.99 9.62
N ALA A 47 2.01 -2.09 9.09
CA ALA A 47 2.31 -1.69 7.71
C ALA A 47 1.43 -2.45 6.69
N GLY A 48 1.19 -3.75 6.92
CA GLY A 48 0.32 -4.59 6.10
C GLY A 48 -1.16 -4.18 6.11
N ILE A 49 -1.62 -3.40 7.09
CA ILE A 49 -3.01 -2.93 7.17
C ILE A 49 -3.13 -1.46 6.74
N VAL A 50 -2.17 -0.62 7.13
CA VAL A 50 -2.23 0.84 6.93
C VAL A 50 -2.31 1.23 5.44
N TRP A 51 -1.65 0.50 4.54
CA TRP A 51 -1.63 0.81 3.11
C TRP A 51 -2.99 0.69 2.39
N VAL A 52 -3.99 0.05 3.02
CA VAL A 52 -5.33 -0.13 2.46
C VAL A 52 -6.17 1.13 2.57
N PHE A 53 -5.93 1.97 3.59
CA PHE A 53 -6.73 3.18 3.82
C PHE A 53 -6.71 4.17 2.64
N PRO A 54 -5.55 4.47 2.03
CA PRO A 54 -5.47 5.36 0.87
C PRO A 54 -6.15 4.81 -0.39
N LEU A 55 -6.48 3.52 -0.45
CA LEU A 55 -7.07 2.89 -1.64
C LEU A 55 -8.59 3.07 -1.74
N LYS A 56 -9.29 3.44 -0.66
CA LYS A 56 -10.73 3.70 -0.68
C LYS A 56 -11.19 4.62 -1.82
N PRO A 57 -10.61 5.82 -2.03
CA PRO A 57 -11.03 6.71 -3.12
C PRO A 57 -10.79 6.10 -4.52
N LEU A 58 -9.74 5.30 -4.68
CA LEU A 58 -9.46 4.62 -5.95
C LEU A 58 -10.55 3.60 -6.28
N PHE A 59 -10.99 2.82 -5.29
CA PHE A 59 -12.08 1.85 -5.48
C PHE A 59 -13.40 2.52 -5.84
N VAL A 60 -13.73 3.65 -5.21
CA VAL A 60 -14.92 4.44 -5.56
C VAL A 60 -14.84 4.88 -7.02
N TRP A 61 -13.71 5.46 -7.44
CA TRP A 61 -13.50 5.90 -8.82
C TRP A 61 -13.60 4.78 -9.88
N MET A 62 -13.21 3.55 -9.52
CA MET A 62 -13.34 2.38 -10.38
C MET A 62 -14.79 1.90 -10.57
N GLN A 63 -15.68 2.21 -9.63
CA GLN A 63 -17.08 1.77 -9.60
C GLN A 63 -18.09 2.80 -10.08
N GLU A 64 -17.78 4.09 -9.92
CA GLU A 64 -18.43 5.20 -10.63
C GLU A 64 -18.36 4.96 -12.15
#